data_AF-A0A8C0Y4D8-F1
#
_entry.id   AF-A0A8C0Y4D8-F1
#
_cell.length_a   1.000
_cell.length_b   1.000
_cell.length_c   1.000
_cell.angle_alpha   90.00
_cell.angle_beta   90.00
_cell.angle_gamma   90.00
#
_symmetry.space_group_name_H-M   'P 1'
#
loop_
_entity.id
_entity.type
_entity.pdbx_description
1 polymer ?
#
loop_
_entity_poly.entity_id
_entity_poly.type
_entity_poly.pdbx_seq_one_letter_code
_entity_poly.pdbx_strand_id
1 'polypeptide(L)'
;MVWLTFAPVADQTAQYLRVSLNLVNWLSLVYVVVAIFFSLITTWVLDSLGLRFSLIMGSWLNMLGAILRVIGMLSCIPERAMFPMVMGGQTLCAFAQPLVIFAPTKLAALWFPDHQRATANMMASMANAVGLLLANIFSPMILSYTNTLFMLLLIYAIPATVACFLATVGIRERFPPTPPSASMVTPSSEFFLHEVKLLLTNKAYMVLLVCFGSGMGVFTCFSTLLEQILCVKGYSNDFAGLCGAVAIVFGVLGAFLLGLYVDKTKKFTEVTKINMCLTSLGCSVFAVVSQLSEQKFIIGAVCAWFGLFGYSVYPVAMELGVECSYPVGEATSSGLIFVSGQIQAALYLLLLQALAKPMVESPLSVCATGTDANLSWTVPVLVMAGLCTLGTCCFVGFFHTDYRRLSAEATASPNRVTDQSTGGDTWANMVPPQCN
;
A
#
# COMPACT_ATOMS: atom_id res chain seq x y z
N MET A 1 -3.24 -10.15 5.54
CA MET A 1 -3.18 -11.48 6.19
C MET A 1 -3.56 -12.60 5.24
N VAL A 2 -4.80 -12.67 4.76
CA VAL A 2 -5.32 -13.85 4.03
C VAL A 2 -4.66 -14.06 2.65
N TRP A 3 -4.20 -12.98 2.01
CA TRP A 3 -3.47 -13.03 0.74
C TRP A 3 -2.22 -13.90 0.77
N LEU A 4 -1.33 -13.65 1.73
CA LEU A 4 0.00 -14.26 1.78
C LEU A 4 0.05 -15.60 2.53
N THR A 5 -1.07 -16.17 2.94
CA THR A 5 -1.06 -17.39 3.76
C THR A 5 -0.21 -18.51 3.13
N PHE A 6 -0.25 -18.64 1.81
CA PHE A 6 0.39 -19.74 1.08
C PHE A 6 1.79 -19.43 0.55
N ALA A 7 2.16 -18.15 0.40
CA ALA A 7 3.40 -17.76 -0.27
C ALA A 7 4.68 -18.24 0.46
N PRO A 8 4.81 -18.12 1.80
CA PRO A 8 5.99 -18.60 2.53
C PRO A 8 6.11 -20.13 2.61
N VAL A 9 5.06 -20.85 2.20
CA VAL A 9 4.88 -22.29 2.41
C VAL A 9 4.37 -22.97 1.13
N ALA A 10 4.81 -22.45 -0.02
CA ALA A 10 4.29 -22.83 -1.32
C ALA A 10 4.58 -24.30 -1.65
N ASP A 11 5.76 -24.81 -1.32
CA ASP A 11 6.16 -26.20 -1.56
C ASP A 11 5.30 -27.18 -0.76
N GLN A 12 5.13 -26.92 0.54
CA GLN A 12 4.28 -27.73 1.41
C GLN A 12 2.81 -27.63 0.96
N THR A 13 2.39 -26.46 0.49
CA THR A 13 1.05 -26.25 -0.05
C THR A 13 0.80 -27.08 -1.31
N ALA A 14 1.77 -27.09 -2.24
CA ALA A 14 1.71 -27.88 -3.47
C ALA A 14 1.65 -29.39 -3.18
N GLN A 15 2.46 -29.87 -2.22
CA GLN A 15 2.45 -31.27 -1.81
C GLN A 15 1.12 -31.70 -1.20
N TYR A 16 0.56 -30.89 -0.28
CA TYR A 16 -0.68 -31.23 0.40
C TYR A 16 -1.90 -31.16 -0.53
N LEU A 17 -1.96 -30.14 -1.40
CA LEU A 17 -3.03 -29.99 -2.39
C LEU A 17 -2.85 -30.88 -3.63
N ARG A 18 -1.72 -31.58 -3.75
CA ARG A 18 -1.33 -32.40 -4.92
C ARG A 18 -1.44 -31.64 -6.25
N VAL A 19 -1.04 -30.37 -6.24
CA VAL A 19 -1.04 -29.49 -7.42
C VAL A 19 0.37 -29.02 -7.74
N SER A 20 0.58 -28.52 -8.96
CA SER A 20 1.85 -27.91 -9.34
C SER A 20 2.09 -26.60 -8.59
N LEU A 21 3.35 -26.25 -8.40
CA LEU A 21 3.74 -24.97 -7.77
C LEU A 21 3.20 -23.75 -8.53
N ASN A 22 3.06 -23.87 -9.86
CA ASN A 22 2.42 -22.85 -10.69
C ASN A 22 0.96 -22.58 -10.27
N LEU A 23 0.18 -23.63 -9.96
CA LEU A 23 -1.20 -23.48 -9.47
C LEU A 23 -1.24 -22.85 -8.07
N VAL A 24 -0.27 -23.12 -7.21
CA VAL A 24 -0.16 -22.44 -5.91
C VAL A 24 0.15 -20.95 -6.10
N ASN A 25 1.02 -20.57 -7.03
CA ASN A 25 1.31 -19.16 -7.33
C ASN A 25 0.07 -18.38 -7.79
N TRP A 26 -0.86 -19.04 -8.49
CA TRP A 26 -2.14 -18.45 -8.86
C TRP A 26 -3.00 -18.02 -7.67
N LEU A 27 -2.85 -18.65 -6.50
CA LEU A 27 -3.52 -18.21 -5.26
C LEU A 27 -3.07 -16.82 -4.81
N SER A 28 -1.85 -16.40 -5.16
CA SER A 28 -1.35 -15.05 -4.87
C SER A 28 -1.64 -14.09 -6.04
N LEU A 29 -1.49 -14.56 -7.29
CA LEU A 29 -1.71 -13.74 -8.49
C LEU A 29 -3.17 -13.31 -8.66
N VAL A 30 -4.14 -14.09 -8.18
CA VAL A 30 -5.57 -13.71 -8.25
C VAL A 30 -5.85 -12.37 -7.57
N TYR A 31 -5.10 -12.01 -6.53
CA TYR A 31 -5.23 -10.70 -5.86
C TYR A 31 -4.82 -9.56 -6.78
N VAL A 32 -3.74 -9.72 -7.54
CA VAL A 32 -3.28 -8.71 -8.50
C VAL A 32 -4.29 -8.55 -9.63
N VAL A 33 -4.78 -9.67 -10.18
CA VAL A 33 -5.78 -9.66 -11.26
C VAL A 33 -7.07 -8.98 -10.80
N VAL A 34 -7.63 -9.41 -9.66
CA VAL A 34 -8.86 -8.82 -9.11
C VAL A 34 -8.64 -7.36 -8.74
N ALA A 35 -7.49 -6.99 -8.17
CA ALA A 35 -7.18 -5.60 -7.86
C ALA A 35 -7.22 -4.72 -9.12
N ILE A 36 -6.62 -5.13 -10.24
CA ILE A 36 -6.61 -4.33 -11.48
C ILE A 36 -8.03 -4.07 -11.99
N PHE A 37 -8.87 -5.10 -12.08
CA PHE A 37 -10.22 -4.96 -12.65
C PHE A 37 -11.22 -4.34 -11.65
N PHE A 38 -11.09 -4.66 -10.37
CA PHE A 38 -12.09 -4.34 -9.37
C PHE A 38 -11.77 -3.04 -8.60
N SER A 39 -10.53 -2.54 -8.63
CA SER A 39 -10.18 -1.30 -7.89
C SER A 39 -11.04 -0.11 -8.29
N LEU A 40 -11.32 0.08 -9.58
CA LEU A 40 -12.20 1.18 -10.04
C LEU A 40 -13.64 1.00 -9.53
N ILE A 41 -14.14 -0.24 -9.51
CA ILE A 41 -15.48 -0.54 -8.98
C ILE A 41 -15.52 -0.28 -7.47
N THR A 42 -14.50 -0.73 -6.72
CA THR A 42 -14.44 -0.50 -5.27
C THR A 42 -14.31 0.96 -4.91
N THR A 43 -13.63 1.73 -5.77
CA THR A 43 -13.54 3.18 -5.63
C THR A 43 -14.91 3.81 -5.76
N TRP A 44 -15.65 3.47 -6.82
CA TRP A 44 -17.04 3.91 -7.00
C TRP A 44 -17.95 3.48 -5.85
N VAL A 45 -17.82 2.24 -5.36
CA VAL A 45 -18.55 1.74 -4.19
C VAL A 45 -18.23 2.57 -2.95
N LEU A 46 -16.95 2.86 -2.72
CA LEU A 46 -16.50 3.60 -1.55
C LEU A 46 -17.00 5.05 -1.60
N ASP A 47 -17.00 5.68 -2.78
CA ASP A 47 -17.52 7.03 -3.01
C ASP A 47 -19.04 7.14 -3.01
N SER A 48 -19.76 6.21 -3.64
CA SER A 48 -21.22 6.27 -3.77
C SER A 48 -21.97 5.64 -2.59
N LEU A 49 -21.52 4.46 -2.12
CA LEU A 49 -22.19 3.69 -1.06
C LEU A 49 -21.62 3.99 0.34
N GLY A 50 -20.45 4.64 0.39
CA GLY A 50 -19.83 5.16 1.59
C GLY A 50 -18.91 4.16 2.31
N LEU A 51 -18.21 4.69 3.33
CA LEU A 51 -17.17 3.97 4.07
C LEU A 51 -17.71 2.76 4.84
N ARG A 52 -18.82 2.92 5.57
CA ARG A 52 -19.44 1.84 6.37
C ARG A 52 -19.80 0.63 5.52
N PHE A 53 -20.49 0.85 4.39
CA PHE A 53 -20.90 -0.25 3.50
C PHE A 53 -19.67 -1.00 2.99
N SER A 54 -18.65 -0.27 2.56
CA SER A 54 -17.43 -0.84 2.01
C SER A 54 -16.64 -1.67 3.03
N LEU A 55 -16.52 -1.19 4.28
CA LEU A 55 -15.84 -1.91 5.35
C LEU A 55 -16.58 -3.20 5.75
N ILE A 56 -17.91 -3.13 5.90
CA ILE A 56 -18.73 -4.31 6.23
C ILE A 56 -18.69 -5.31 5.07
N MET A 57 -18.89 -4.86 3.83
CA MET A 57 -18.83 -5.73 2.66
C MET A 57 -17.46 -6.40 2.52
N GLY A 58 -16.36 -5.64 2.68
CA GLY A 58 -15.00 -6.17 2.66
C GLY A 58 -14.74 -7.18 3.78
N SER A 59 -15.26 -6.96 4.99
CA SER A 59 -15.10 -7.91 6.09
C SER A 59 -15.88 -9.20 5.88
N TRP A 60 -17.10 -9.12 5.35
CA TRP A 60 -17.90 -10.30 5.00
C TRP A 60 -17.25 -11.12 3.87
N LEU A 61 -16.76 -10.47 2.82
CA LEU A 61 -16.05 -11.14 1.72
C LEU A 61 -14.80 -11.87 2.22
N ASN A 62 -13.99 -11.24 3.08
CA ASN A 62 -12.83 -11.87 3.70
C ASN A 62 -13.22 -13.05 4.59
N MET A 63 -14.25 -12.90 5.41
CA MET A 63 -14.72 -13.98 6.29
C MET A 63 -15.23 -15.18 5.49
N LEU A 64 -16.10 -14.95 4.50
CA LEU A 64 -16.65 -15.99 3.64
C LEU A 64 -15.55 -16.68 2.84
N GLY A 65 -14.60 -15.92 2.30
CA GLY A 65 -13.45 -16.49 1.59
C GLY A 65 -12.54 -17.32 2.50
N ALA A 66 -12.29 -16.88 3.73
CA ALA A 66 -11.51 -17.65 4.70
C ALA A 66 -12.22 -18.95 5.12
N ILE A 67 -13.54 -18.89 5.38
CA ILE A 67 -14.34 -20.07 5.71
C ILE A 67 -14.38 -21.04 4.52
N LEU A 68 -14.56 -20.56 3.29
CA LEU A 68 -14.59 -21.40 2.10
C LEU A 68 -13.25 -22.14 1.89
N ARG A 69 -12.13 -21.48 2.20
CA ARG A 69 -10.79 -22.12 2.20
C ARG A 69 -10.69 -23.23 3.25
N VAL A 70 -11.26 -23.05 4.43
CA VAL A 70 -11.30 -24.08 5.49
C VAL A 70 -12.20 -25.25 5.08
N ILE A 71 -13.38 -24.97 4.54
CA ILE A 71 -14.32 -25.99 4.04
C ILE A 71 -13.67 -26.84 2.95
N GLY A 72 -12.93 -26.20 2.04
CA GLY A 72 -12.19 -26.88 0.96
C GLY A 72 -11.12 -27.87 1.44
N MET A 73 -10.78 -27.86 2.73
CA MET A 73 -9.81 -28.78 3.35
C MET A 73 -10.45 -29.81 4.29
N LEU A 74 -11.78 -29.86 4.38
CA LEU A 74 -12.46 -30.89 5.17
C LEU A 74 -12.31 -32.26 4.51
N SER A 75 -12.16 -33.30 5.33
CA SER A 75 -11.95 -34.68 4.87
C SER A 75 -13.11 -35.24 4.04
N CYS A 76 -14.28 -34.61 4.08
CA CYS A 76 -15.45 -34.98 3.28
C CYS A 76 -15.42 -34.45 1.83
N ILE A 77 -14.51 -33.54 1.50
CA ILE A 77 -14.40 -32.95 0.17
C ILE A 77 -13.48 -33.82 -0.70
N PRO A 78 -13.89 -34.18 -1.94
CA PRO A 78 -13.04 -34.92 -2.86
C PRO A 78 -11.76 -34.16 -3.16
N GLU A 79 -10.62 -34.85 -3.27
CA GLU A 79 -9.31 -34.23 -3.56
C GLU A 79 -9.35 -33.31 -4.80
N ARG A 80 -10.10 -33.69 -5.84
CA ARG A 80 -10.27 -32.90 -7.07
C ARG A 80 -10.96 -31.54 -6.86
N ALA A 81 -11.75 -31.40 -5.80
CA ALA A 81 -12.50 -30.19 -5.47
C ALA A 81 -11.77 -29.29 -4.45
N MET A 82 -10.72 -29.78 -3.77
CA MET A 82 -9.98 -29.03 -2.76
C MET A 82 -9.36 -27.75 -3.31
N PHE A 83 -8.55 -27.86 -4.38
CA PHE A 83 -7.90 -26.69 -4.97
C PHE A 83 -8.91 -25.66 -5.54
N PRO A 84 -9.93 -26.06 -6.35
CA PRO A 84 -10.95 -25.12 -6.80
C PRO A 84 -11.69 -24.40 -5.67
N MET A 85 -12.01 -25.08 -4.56
CA MET A 85 -12.65 -24.45 -3.40
C MET A 85 -11.73 -23.45 -2.70
N VAL A 86 -10.46 -23.82 -2.50
CA VAL A 86 -9.44 -22.93 -1.92
C VAL A 86 -9.23 -21.71 -2.81
N MET A 87 -9.13 -21.90 -4.13
CA MET A 87 -9.03 -20.83 -5.12
C MET A 87 -10.28 -19.93 -5.12
N GLY A 88 -11.48 -20.50 -4.99
CA GLY A 88 -12.73 -19.74 -4.86
C GLY A 88 -12.72 -18.85 -3.61
N GLY A 89 -12.32 -19.40 -2.46
CA GLY A 89 -12.21 -18.61 -1.23
C GLY A 89 -11.11 -17.55 -1.29
N GLN A 90 -10.00 -17.86 -1.96
CA GLN A 90 -8.92 -16.92 -2.24
C GLN A 90 -9.38 -15.75 -3.13
N THR A 91 -10.24 -16.04 -4.12
CA THR A 91 -10.85 -15.04 -5.01
C THR A 91 -11.83 -14.14 -4.26
N LEU A 92 -12.66 -14.68 -3.36
CA LEU A 92 -13.55 -13.87 -2.51
C LEU A 92 -12.76 -12.89 -1.64
N CYS A 93 -11.65 -13.33 -1.05
CA CYS A 93 -10.77 -12.46 -0.27
C CYS A 93 -10.08 -11.41 -1.15
N ALA A 94 -9.76 -11.75 -2.40
CA ALA A 94 -9.20 -10.80 -3.36
C ALA A 94 -10.16 -9.64 -3.67
N PHE A 95 -11.46 -9.89 -3.79
CA PHE A 95 -12.46 -8.82 -3.95
C PHE A 95 -12.54 -7.89 -2.75
N ALA A 96 -12.25 -8.40 -1.55
CA ALA A 96 -12.23 -7.59 -0.33
C ALA A 96 -11.03 -6.63 -0.25
N GLN A 97 -9.91 -6.97 -0.89
CA GLN A 97 -8.65 -6.24 -0.70
C GLN A 97 -8.75 -4.76 -1.10
N PRO A 98 -9.24 -4.37 -2.29
CA PRO A 98 -9.29 -2.97 -2.68
C PRO A 98 -10.24 -2.12 -1.79
N LEU A 99 -11.35 -2.71 -1.31
CA LEU A 99 -12.26 -2.06 -0.37
C LEU A 99 -11.56 -1.66 0.94
N VAL A 100 -10.63 -2.49 1.40
CA VAL A 100 -9.87 -2.25 2.65
C VAL A 100 -8.69 -1.33 2.41
N ILE A 101 -8.02 -1.41 1.26
CA ILE A 101 -6.84 -0.57 0.95
C ILE A 101 -7.21 0.90 0.74
N PHE A 102 -8.40 1.20 0.20
CA PHE A 102 -8.83 2.58 -0.05
C PHE A 102 -9.58 3.21 1.14
N ALA A 103 -9.94 2.41 2.14
CA ALA A 103 -10.65 2.90 3.32
C ALA A 103 -9.85 3.88 4.21
N PRO A 104 -8.53 3.72 4.45
CA PRO A 104 -7.75 4.60 5.33
C PRO A 104 -7.82 6.08 5.00
N THR A 105 -7.67 6.45 3.72
CA THR A 105 -7.69 7.86 3.28
C THR A 105 -9.07 8.47 3.51
N LYS A 106 -10.11 7.75 3.11
CA LYS A 106 -11.49 8.18 3.32
C LYS A 106 -11.88 8.23 4.80
N LEU A 107 -11.42 7.28 5.60
CA LEU A 107 -11.62 7.26 7.05
C LEU A 107 -10.96 8.48 7.70
N ALA A 108 -9.71 8.76 7.33
CA ALA A 108 -8.95 9.87 7.87
C ALA A 108 -9.66 11.20 7.62
N ALA A 109 -10.15 11.46 6.42
CA ALA A 109 -10.81 12.72 6.15
C ALA A 109 -12.23 12.82 6.72
N LEU A 110 -12.98 11.71 6.78
CA LEU A 110 -14.34 11.74 7.30
C LEU A 110 -14.40 11.87 8.81
N TRP A 111 -13.47 11.24 9.55
CA TRP A 111 -13.55 11.11 11.00
C TRP A 111 -12.50 11.92 11.76
N PHE A 112 -11.42 12.37 11.11
CA PHE A 112 -10.35 13.09 11.79
C PHE A 112 -10.24 14.55 11.32
N PRO A 113 -10.01 15.49 12.24
CA PRO A 113 -9.78 16.90 11.91
C PRO A 113 -8.44 17.07 11.20
N ASP A 114 -8.28 18.15 10.43
CA ASP A 114 -7.13 18.39 9.54
C ASP A 114 -5.78 18.11 10.20
N HIS A 115 -5.61 18.45 11.48
CA HIS A 115 -4.37 18.32 12.25
C HIS A 115 -4.03 16.89 12.71
N GLN A 116 -4.85 15.89 12.42
CA GLN A 116 -4.59 14.47 12.74
C GLN A 116 -4.84 13.52 11.57
N ARG A 117 -5.21 14.03 10.39
CA ARG A 117 -5.60 13.22 9.24
C ARG A 117 -4.45 12.37 8.73
N ALA A 118 -3.26 12.95 8.55
CA ALA A 118 -2.12 12.21 8.00
C ALA A 118 -1.71 11.07 8.94
N THR A 119 -1.69 11.33 10.24
CA THR A 119 -1.39 10.33 11.27
C THR A 119 -2.44 9.21 11.30
N ALA A 120 -3.73 9.54 11.20
CA ALA A 120 -4.80 8.56 11.17
C ALA A 120 -4.73 7.65 9.92
N ASN A 121 -4.54 8.25 8.74
CA ASN A 121 -4.36 7.51 7.49
C ASN A 121 -3.15 6.58 7.57
N MET A 122 -2.03 7.07 8.09
CA MET A 122 -0.81 6.27 8.28
C MET A 122 -1.01 5.06 9.16
N MET A 123 -1.58 5.22 10.35
CA MET A 123 -1.82 4.11 11.26
C MET A 123 -2.69 3.05 10.61
N ALA A 124 -3.74 3.46 9.89
CA ALA A 124 -4.64 2.57 9.19
C ALA A 124 -3.97 1.86 7.99
N SER A 125 -3.24 2.58 7.13
CA SER A 125 -2.54 1.99 5.98
C SER A 125 -1.39 1.07 6.39
N MET A 126 -0.64 1.42 7.44
CA MET A 126 0.51 0.63 7.90
C MET A 126 0.11 -0.68 8.58
N ALA A 127 -1.13 -0.80 9.06
CA ALA A 127 -1.67 -2.07 9.55
C ALA A 127 -1.59 -3.18 8.49
N ASN A 128 -1.72 -2.83 7.20
CA ASN A 128 -1.55 -3.79 6.10
C ASN A 128 -0.11 -4.30 5.99
N ALA A 129 0.89 -3.41 6.12
CA ALA A 129 2.31 -3.77 6.07
C ALA A 129 2.71 -4.66 7.26
N VAL A 130 2.27 -4.30 8.47
CA VAL A 130 2.44 -5.15 9.66
C VAL A 130 1.80 -6.52 9.44
N GLY A 131 0.63 -6.57 8.82
CA GLY A 131 -0.01 -7.83 8.52
C GLY A 131 0.69 -8.68 7.47
N LEU A 132 1.36 -8.06 6.50
CA LEU A 132 2.23 -8.75 5.55
C LEU A 132 3.36 -9.49 6.30
N LEU A 133 4.02 -8.77 7.20
CA LEU A 133 5.13 -9.28 8.00
C LEU A 133 4.71 -10.45 8.89
N LEU A 134 3.61 -10.29 9.63
CA LEU A 134 3.09 -11.34 10.49
C LEU A 134 2.68 -12.59 9.70
N ALA A 135 2.10 -12.43 8.51
CA ALA A 135 1.75 -13.57 7.67
C ALA A 135 2.99 -14.36 7.23
N ASN A 136 4.06 -13.67 6.84
CA ASN A 136 5.32 -14.29 6.44
C ASN A 136 6.01 -15.06 7.57
N ILE A 137 5.85 -14.61 8.82
CA ILE A 137 6.43 -15.28 10.00
C ILE A 137 5.54 -16.42 10.50
N PHE A 138 4.23 -16.18 10.63
CA PHE A 138 3.33 -17.16 11.23
C PHE A 138 2.97 -18.31 10.30
N SER A 139 2.86 -18.09 8.98
CA SER A 139 2.57 -19.18 8.04
C SER A 139 3.54 -20.37 8.16
N PRO A 140 4.87 -20.18 8.05
CA PRO A 140 5.81 -21.29 8.19
C PRO A 140 5.83 -21.83 9.62
N MET A 141 5.82 -20.98 10.65
CA MET A 141 5.84 -21.40 12.06
C MET A 141 4.67 -22.34 12.41
N ILE A 142 3.45 -21.97 11.99
CA ILE A 142 2.24 -22.76 12.23
C ILE A 142 2.32 -24.09 11.50
N LEU A 143 2.78 -24.10 10.25
CA LEU A 143 2.88 -25.34 9.48
C LEU A 143 3.94 -26.29 10.02
N SER A 144 5.10 -25.78 10.43
CA SER A 144 6.15 -26.59 11.05
C SER A 144 5.67 -27.28 12.34
N TYR A 145 4.77 -26.65 13.10
CA TYR A 145 4.23 -27.22 14.33
C TYR A 145 3.04 -28.18 14.10
N THR A 146 2.11 -27.80 13.21
CA THR A 146 0.84 -28.54 13.02
C THR A 146 0.89 -29.59 11.91
N ASN A 147 1.87 -29.48 11.00
CA ASN A 147 2.05 -30.31 9.82
C ASN A 147 0.79 -30.45 8.93
N THR A 148 -0.17 -29.53 9.04
CA THR A 148 -1.48 -29.65 8.38
C THR A 148 -1.96 -28.29 7.86
N LEU A 149 -2.25 -28.18 6.56
CA LEU A 149 -2.80 -26.96 5.96
C LEU A 149 -4.15 -26.56 6.55
N PHE A 150 -4.98 -27.52 6.95
CA PHE A 150 -6.28 -27.25 7.58
C PHE A 150 -6.14 -26.35 8.82
N MET A 151 -5.19 -26.67 9.71
CA MET A 151 -4.95 -25.87 10.93
C MET A 151 -4.44 -24.48 10.61
N LEU A 152 -3.55 -24.34 9.61
CA LEU A 152 -3.10 -23.03 9.13
C LEU A 152 -4.30 -22.17 8.68
N LEU A 153 -5.18 -22.73 7.85
CA LEU A 153 -6.33 -22.00 7.33
C LEU A 153 -7.35 -21.68 8.41
N LEU A 154 -7.56 -22.59 9.36
CA LEU A 154 -8.43 -22.37 10.51
C LEU A 154 -7.92 -21.20 11.36
N ILE A 155 -6.62 -21.16 11.66
CA ILE A 155 -6.01 -20.07 12.42
C ILE A 155 -6.16 -18.73 11.70
N TYR A 156 -5.99 -18.69 10.37
CA TYR A 156 -6.20 -17.46 9.59
C TYR A 156 -7.68 -17.05 9.48
N ALA A 157 -8.61 -18.00 9.59
CA ALA A 157 -10.05 -17.71 9.58
C ALA A 157 -10.54 -17.04 10.88
N ILE A 158 -9.84 -17.23 12.02
CA ILE A 158 -10.21 -16.62 13.31
C ILE A 158 -10.11 -15.09 13.26
N PRO A 159 -8.97 -14.46 12.89
CA PRO A 159 -8.91 -13.00 12.77
C PRO A 159 -9.92 -12.44 11.75
N ALA A 160 -10.19 -13.16 10.66
CA ALA A 160 -11.15 -12.73 9.63
C ALA A 160 -12.60 -12.72 10.16
N THR A 161 -13.00 -13.76 10.89
CA THR A 161 -14.34 -13.82 11.53
C THR A 161 -14.48 -12.77 12.64
N VAL A 162 -13.45 -12.61 13.49
CA VAL A 162 -13.44 -11.56 14.53
C VAL A 162 -13.53 -10.18 13.91
N ALA A 163 -12.74 -9.88 12.87
CA ALA A 163 -12.80 -8.59 12.18
C ALA A 163 -14.18 -8.34 11.55
N CYS A 164 -14.81 -9.36 10.97
CA CYS A 164 -16.17 -9.25 10.43
C CYS A 164 -17.23 -8.99 11.50
N PHE A 165 -17.12 -9.68 12.64
CA PHE A 165 -18.00 -9.43 13.78
C PHE A 165 -17.83 -8.01 14.31
N LEU A 166 -16.59 -7.57 14.53
CA LEU A 166 -16.27 -6.22 15.00
C LEU A 166 -16.72 -5.14 14.00
N ALA A 167 -16.53 -5.35 12.70
CA ALA A 167 -17.00 -4.42 11.67
C ALA A 167 -18.53 -4.32 11.65
N THR A 168 -19.23 -5.46 11.75
CA THR A 168 -20.71 -5.50 11.70
C THR A 168 -21.35 -4.89 12.94
N VAL A 169 -20.81 -5.16 14.14
CA VAL A 169 -21.38 -4.70 15.42
C VAL A 169 -20.85 -3.31 15.81
N GLY A 170 -19.59 -3.04 15.52
CA GLY A 170 -18.87 -1.83 15.93
C GLY A 170 -19.08 -0.65 14.98
N ILE A 171 -19.22 -0.86 13.67
CA ILE A 171 -19.42 0.24 12.70
C ILE A 171 -20.91 0.57 12.60
N ARG A 172 -21.40 1.36 13.56
CA ARG A 172 -22.82 1.74 13.66
C ARG A 172 -23.18 2.96 12.81
N GLU A 173 -22.26 3.91 12.67
CA GLU A 173 -22.52 5.19 12.01
C GLU A 173 -21.87 5.27 10.64
N ARG A 174 -22.57 5.89 9.68
CA ARG A 174 -22.12 6.05 8.28
C ARG A 174 -21.21 7.28 8.12
N PHE A 175 -21.41 8.27 8.99
CA PHE A 175 -20.69 9.54 9.12
C PHE A 175 -20.66 9.91 10.61
N PRO A 176 -19.65 10.66 11.08
CA PRO A 176 -19.69 11.18 12.44
C PRO A 176 -20.91 12.11 12.66
N PRO A 177 -21.48 12.18 13.87
CA PRO A 177 -22.69 12.98 14.15
C PRO A 177 -22.47 14.49 13.97
N THR A 178 -21.21 14.93 14.01
CA THR A 178 -20.79 16.28 13.67
C THR A 178 -19.68 16.20 12.63
N PRO A 179 -19.80 16.90 11.50
CA PRO A 179 -18.82 16.79 10.44
C PRO A 179 -17.56 17.61 10.74
N PRO A 180 -16.35 17.02 10.62
CA PRO A 180 -15.12 17.70 10.98
C PRO A 180 -14.65 18.74 9.96
N SER A 181 -15.16 18.77 8.71
CA SER A 181 -14.75 19.77 7.70
C SER A 181 -15.81 20.17 6.67
N ALA A 182 -15.67 21.40 6.16
CA ALA A 182 -16.51 22.01 5.12
C ALA A 182 -16.44 21.32 3.74
N SER A 183 -15.46 20.44 3.54
CA SER A 183 -15.31 19.58 2.37
C SER A 183 -16.46 18.56 2.20
N MET A 184 -17.41 18.51 3.13
CA MET A 184 -18.66 17.74 3.00
C MET A 184 -19.80 18.42 2.23
N VAL A 185 -19.73 19.73 1.94
CA VAL A 185 -20.91 20.48 1.47
C VAL A 185 -21.22 20.25 -0.02
N THR A 186 -20.29 19.68 -0.79
CA THR A 186 -20.54 19.27 -2.16
C THR A 186 -20.88 17.78 -2.23
N PRO A 187 -22.15 17.41 -2.51
CA PRO A 187 -22.46 16.04 -2.88
C PRO A 187 -21.69 15.74 -4.17
N SER A 188 -20.71 14.85 -4.12
CA SER A 188 -20.05 14.28 -5.29
C SER A 188 -21.01 13.33 -6.00
N SER A 189 -22.11 13.89 -6.52
CA SER A 189 -23.10 13.20 -7.35
C SER A 189 -22.90 13.55 -8.83
N GLU A 190 -21.68 13.92 -9.22
CA GLU A 190 -21.32 13.89 -10.63
C GLU A 190 -20.83 12.48 -10.99
N PHE A 191 -21.07 12.06 -12.24
CA PHE A 191 -20.69 10.74 -12.72
C PHE A 191 -19.22 10.44 -12.37
N PHE A 192 -18.92 9.30 -11.75
CA PHE A 192 -17.55 8.83 -11.45
C PHE A 192 -16.58 8.97 -12.65
N LEU A 193 -17.09 8.78 -13.87
CA LEU A 193 -16.30 8.99 -15.09
C LEU A 193 -15.89 10.46 -15.31
N HIS A 194 -16.71 11.41 -14.89
CA HIS A 194 -16.38 12.83 -14.89
C HIS A 194 -15.24 13.13 -13.89
N GLU A 195 -15.31 12.57 -12.68
CA GLU A 195 -14.25 12.70 -11.67
C GLU A 195 -12.91 12.12 -12.17
N VAL A 196 -12.94 10.92 -12.76
CA VAL A 196 -11.76 10.30 -13.38
C VAL A 196 -11.22 11.18 -14.52
N LYS A 197 -12.10 11.75 -15.35
CA LYS A 197 -11.68 12.66 -16.44
C LYS A 197 -11.04 13.94 -15.90
N LEU A 198 -11.58 14.51 -14.83
CA LEU A 198 -11.04 15.71 -14.18
C LEU A 198 -9.63 15.45 -13.64
N LEU A 199 -9.44 14.29 -12.99
CA LEU A 199 -8.13 13.83 -12.53
C LEU A 199 -7.14 13.67 -13.68
N LEU A 200 -7.52 12.94 -14.73
CA LEU A 200 -6.68 12.71 -15.92
C LEU A 200 -6.30 14.00 -16.67
N THR A 201 -7.08 15.07 -16.50
CA THR A 201 -6.79 16.38 -17.11
C THR A 201 -5.82 17.22 -16.25
N ASN A 202 -5.72 16.92 -14.94
CA ASN A 202 -4.85 17.67 -14.02
C ASN A 202 -3.38 17.21 -14.15
N LYS A 203 -2.54 18.09 -14.72
CA LYS A 203 -1.12 17.83 -14.96
C LYS A 203 -0.34 17.48 -13.68
N ALA A 204 -0.60 18.19 -12.57
CA ALA A 204 0.08 17.94 -11.30
C ALA A 204 -0.26 16.55 -10.77
N TYR A 205 -1.54 16.17 -10.84
CA TYR A 205 -2.01 14.85 -10.44
C TYR A 205 -1.45 13.74 -11.35
N MET A 206 -1.34 13.96 -12.66
CA MET A 206 -0.68 13.00 -13.58
C MET A 206 0.79 12.77 -13.25
N VAL A 207 1.54 13.82 -12.89
CA VAL A 207 2.93 13.68 -12.45
C VAL A 207 3.00 12.85 -11.16
N LEU A 208 2.13 13.11 -10.18
CA LEU A 208 2.04 12.31 -8.96
C LEU A 208 1.67 10.85 -9.27
N LEU A 209 0.63 10.63 -10.06
CA LEU A 209 0.13 9.31 -10.47
C LEU A 209 1.25 8.44 -11.06
N VAL A 210 2.06 9.01 -11.95
CA VAL A 210 3.15 8.29 -12.63
C VAL A 210 4.35 8.13 -11.69
N CYS A 211 4.84 9.21 -11.08
CA CYS A 211 6.10 9.17 -10.32
C CYS A 211 5.97 8.42 -8.99
N PHE A 212 4.89 8.63 -8.26
CA PHE A 212 4.66 7.88 -7.02
C PHE A 212 4.18 6.45 -7.32
N GLY A 213 3.43 6.25 -8.41
CA GLY A 213 3.20 4.91 -8.97
C GLY A 213 4.49 4.14 -9.23
N SER A 214 5.50 4.80 -9.80
CA SER A 214 6.83 4.23 -10.04
C SER A 214 7.54 3.88 -8.74
N GLY A 215 7.47 4.76 -7.73
CA GLY A 215 7.99 4.49 -6.39
C GLY A 215 7.36 3.25 -5.75
N MET A 216 6.03 3.11 -5.81
CA MET A 216 5.35 1.90 -5.36
C MET A 216 5.81 0.66 -6.13
N GLY A 217 5.93 0.76 -7.46
CA GLY A 217 6.38 -0.35 -8.30
C GLY A 217 7.79 -0.83 -7.98
N VAL A 218 8.74 0.10 -7.82
CA VAL A 218 10.12 -0.21 -7.38
C VAL A 218 10.11 -0.87 -6.01
N PHE A 219 9.32 -0.36 -5.08
CA PHE A 219 9.26 -0.90 -3.72
C PHE A 219 8.67 -2.32 -3.70
N THR A 220 7.63 -2.57 -4.50
CA THR A 220 7.09 -3.93 -4.70
C THR A 220 8.13 -4.86 -5.31
N CYS A 221 8.87 -4.42 -6.33
CA CYS A 221 9.96 -5.22 -6.92
C CYS A 221 11.04 -5.56 -5.90
N PHE A 222 11.46 -4.58 -5.10
CA PHE A 222 12.42 -4.78 -4.01
C PHE A 222 11.92 -5.86 -3.05
N SER A 223 10.66 -5.74 -2.59
CA SER A 223 10.09 -6.68 -1.62
C SER A 223 9.94 -8.10 -2.17
N THR A 224 9.60 -8.24 -3.45
CA THR A 224 9.41 -9.54 -4.11
C THR A 224 10.72 -10.22 -4.50
N LEU A 225 11.73 -9.45 -4.91
CA LEU A 225 12.98 -9.99 -5.45
C LEU A 225 14.12 -10.02 -4.42
N LEU A 226 13.91 -9.49 -3.20
CA LEU A 226 14.95 -9.37 -2.16
C LEU A 226 15.66 -10.71 -1.89
N GLU A 227 14.89 -11.77 -1.70
CA GLU A 227 15.43 -13.12 -1.46
C GLU A 227 16.27 -13.60 -2.64
N GLN A 228 15.77 -13.47 -3.87
CA GLN A 228 16.47 -13.90 -5.09
C GLN A 228 17.78 -13.13 -5.29
N ILE A 229 17.79 -11.83 -5.02
CA ILE A 229 18.97 -10.96 -5.14
C ILE A 229 20.06 -11.37 -4.14
N LEU A 230 19.70 -11.58 -2.87
CA LEU A 230 20.66 -11.88 -1.80
C LEU A 230 21.16 -13.32 -1.84
N CYS A 231 20.29 -14.24 -2.25
CA CYS A 231 20.57 -15.66 -2.33
C CYS A 231 21.73 -16.01 -3.28
N VAL A 232 21.79 -15.35 -4.44
CA VAL A 232 22.85 -15.55 -5.45
C VAL A 232 24.22 -15.12 -4.94
N LYS A 233 24.27 -14.23 -3.94
CA LYS A 233 25.49 -13.73 -3.31
C LYS A 233 25.93 -14.56 -2.08
N GLY A 234 25.21 -15.65 -1.78
CA GLY A 234 25.53 -16.56 -0.68
C GLY A 234 24.96 -16.16 0.68
N TYR A 235 24.02 -15.21 0.71
CA TYR A 235 23.27 -14.93 1.93
C TYR A 235 22.20 -16.01 2.15
N SER A 236 21.97 -16.37 3.41
CA SER A 236 20.91 -17.31 3.77
C SER A 236 19.52 -16.71 3.54
N ASN A 237 18.55 -17.56 3.22
CA ASN A 237 17.14 -17.14 3.10
C ASN A 237 16.62 -16.50 4.39
N ASP A 238 17.04 -17.00 5.56
CA ASP A 238 16.70 -16.41 6.86
C ASP A 238 17.17 -14.96 6.99
N PHE A 239 18.37 -14.66 6.48
CA PHE A 239 18.91 -13.31 6.52
C PHE A 239 18.18 -12.37 5.55
N ALA A 240 17.81 -12.86 4.36
CA ALA A 240 17.02 -12.09 3.40
C ALA A 240 15.60 -11.80 3.95
N GLY A 241 14.96 -12.79 4.56
CA GLY A 241 13.69 -12.62 5.26
C GLY A 241 13.80 -11.60 6.41
N LEU A 242 14.88 -11.65 7.19
CA LEU A 242 15.15 -10.65 8.23
C LEU A 242 15.31 -9.24 7.64
N CYS A 243 16.01 -9.09 6.51
CA CYS A 243 16.15 -7.79 5.85
C CYS A 243 14.79 -7.22 5.40
N GLY A 244 13.93 -8.05 4.83
CA GLY A 244 12.56 -7.66 4.47
C GLY A 244 11.73 -7.27 5.69
N ALA A 245 11.85 -8.02 6.79
CA ALA A 245 11.18 -7.71 8.05
C ALA A 245 11.64 -6.38 8.64
N VAL A 246 12.95 -6.13 8.68
CA VAL A 246 13.55 -4.88 9.14
C VAL A 246 13.05 -3.70 8.29
N ALA A 247 12.98 -3.85 6.96
CA ALA A 247 12.45 -2.81 6.09
C ALA A 247 10.99 -2.45 6.42
N ILE A 248 10.15 -3.44 6.72
CA ILE A 248 8.75 -3.20 7.14
C ILE A 248 8.69 -2.49 8.49
N VAL A 249 9.42 -2.97 9.51
CA VAL A 249 9.39 -2.40 10.86
C VAL A 249 9.85 -0.94 10.86
N PHE A 250 10.99 -0.65 10.24
CA PHE A 250 11.49 0.72 10.12
C PHE A 250 10.60 1.57 9.22
N GLY A 251 9.96 0.98 8.21
CA GLY A 251 8.96 1.63 7.37
C GLY A 251 7.72 2.10 8.13
N VAL A 252 7.17 1.25 9.00
CA VAL A 252 6.04 1.61 9.87
C VAL A 252 6.43 2.72 10.85
N LEU A 253 7.63 2.62 11.44
CA LEU A 253 8.16 3.67 12.33
C LEU A 253 8.34 5.00 11.60
N GLY A 254 8.94 4.97 10.40
CA GLY A 254 9.12 6.14 9.55
C GLY A 254 7.80 6.78 9.15
N ALA A 255 6.81 5.96 8.77
CA ALA A 255 5.46 6.44 8.44
C ALA A 255 4.86 7.19 9.62
N PHE A 256 4.86 6.59 10.81
CA PHE A 256 4.32 7.21 12.01
C PHE A 256 4.97 8.56 12.33
N LEU A 257 6.31 8.64 12.29
CA LEU A 257 7.04 9.88 12.57
C LEU A 257 6.77 10.98 11.53
N LEU A 258 6.74 10.62 10.24
CA LEU A 258 6.42 11.57 9.18
C LEU A 258 4.97 12.05 9.26
N GLY A 259 4.04 11.23 9.74
CA GLY A 259 2.65 11.64 9.98
C GLY A 259 2.52 12.76 10.97
N LEU A 260 3.09 12.55 12.14
CA LEU A 260 3.10 13.56 13.20
C LEU A 260 3.77 14.86 12.72
N TYR A 261 4.82 14.75 11.91
CA TYR A 261 5.52 15.90 11.35
C TYR A 261 4.68 16.65 10.31
N VAL A 262 4.08 15.94 9.35
CA VAL A 262 3.26 16.53 8.28
C VAL A 262 1.96 17.11 8.82
N ASP A 263 1.36 16.46 9.82
CA ASP A 263 0.16 16.98 10.47
C ASP A 263 0.38 18.32 11.15
N LYS A 264 1.58 18.54 11.73
CA LYS A 264 1.97 19.82 12.34
C LYS A 264 2.40 20.87 11.32
N THR A 265 3.18 20.48 10.32
CA THR A 265 3.81 21.43 9.39
C THR A 265 2.96 21.79 8.18
N LYS A 266 1.99 20.93 7.82
CA LYS A 266 1.17 21.02 6.59
C LYS A 266 1.96 21.09 5.29
N LYS A 267 3.25 20.75 5.33
CA LYS A 267 4.19 20.79 4.21
C LYS A 267 4.22 19.46 3.45
N PHE A 268 3.07 18.99 2.98
CA PHE A 268 2.95 17.68 2.31
C PHE A 268 3.86 17.53 1.09
N THR A 269 3.97 18.58 0.27
CA THR A 269 4.79 18.54 -0.96
C THR A 269 6.28 18.48 -0.66
N GLU A 270 6.79 19.31 0.26
CA GLU A 270 8.22 19.34 0.61
C GLU A 270 8.64 18.01 1.24
N VAL A 271 7.84 17.48 2.17
CA VAL A 271 8.13 16.21 2.84
C VAL A 271 8.14 15.06 1.85
N THR A 272 7.17 15.00 0.93
CA THR A 272 7.12 13.95 -0.10
C THR A 272 8.34 14.01 -1.01
N LYS A 273 8.75 15.20 -1.47
CA LYS A 273 9.94 15.39 -2.31
C LYS A 273 11.22 14.93 -1.60
N ILE A 274 11.44 15.37 -0.36
CA ILE A 274 12.61 14.98 0.44
C ILE A 274 12.63 13.47 0.64
N ASN A 275 11.48 12.89 1.00
CA ASN A 275 11.38 11.47 1.29
C ASN A 275 11.64 10.60 0.04
N MET A 276 11.15 11.01 -1.13
CA MET A 276 11.47 10.33 -2.40
C MET A 276 12.97 10.41 -2.73
N CYS A 277 13.64 11.53 -2.47
CA CYS A 277 15.10 11.64 -2.63
C CYS A 277 15.87 10.71 -1.70
N LEU A 278 15.46 10.60 -0.43
CA LEU A 278 16.10 9.70 0.53
C LEU A 278 15.84 8.23 0.18
N THR A 279 14.68 7.93 -0.39
CA THR A 279 14.31 6.60 -0.89
C THR A 279 15.15 6.21 -2.11
N SER A 280 15.32 7.11 -3.09
CA SER A 280 16.14 6.83 -4.28
C SER A 280 17.62 6.68 -3.96
N LEU A 281 18.12 7.44 -2.98
CA LEU A 281 19.46 7.25 -2.43
C LEU A 281 19.59 5.86 -1.78
N GLY A 282 18.62 5.46 -0.94
CA GLY A 282 18.60 4.13 -0.33
C GLY A 282 18.59 3.01 -1.36
N CYS A 283 17.79 3.14 -2.42
CA CYS A 283 17.73 2.18 -3.52
C CYS A 283 19.07 2.07 -4.27
N SER A 284 19.71 3.21 -4.53
CA SER A 284 21.01 3.27 -5.21
C SER A 284 22.13 2.65 -4.36
N VAL A 285 22.16 2.96 -3.06
CA VAL A 285 23.12 2.35 -2.14
C VAL A 285 22.88 0.85 -2.05
N PHE A 286 21.62 0.39 -1.99
CA PHE A 286 21.30 -1.03 -2.02
C PHE A 286 21.82 -1.70 -3.30
N ALA A 287 21.66 -1.04 -4.45
CA ALA A 287 22.11 -1.58 -5.73
C ALA A 287 23.63 -1.77 -5.83
N VAL A 288 24.40 -0.94 -5.14
CA VAL A 288 25.86 -1.07 -5.07
C VAL A 288 26.26 -2.07 -3.99
N VAL A 289 25.72 -1.93 -2.77
CA VAL A 289 26.09 -2.76 -1.62
C VAL A 289 25.71 -4.23 -1.83
N SER A 290 24.58 -4.52 -2.49
CA SER A 290 24.18 -5.89 -2.83
C SER A 290 25.17 -6.59 -3.78
N GLN A 291 26.06 -5.84 -4.45
CA GLN A 291 27.11 -6.43 -5.29
C GLN A 291 28.33 -6.85 -4.48
N LEU A 292 28.54 -6.26 -3.30
CA LEU A 292 29.66 -6.54 -2.40
C LEU A 292 29.36 -7.81 -1.57
N SER A 293 30.33 -8.72 -1.51
CA SER A 293 30.23 -9.96 -0.72
C SER A 293 30.48 -9.70 0.77
N GLU A 294 29.83 -10.51 1.61
CA GLU A 294 30.01 -10.62 3.08
C GLU A 294 29.65 -9.39 3.96
N GLN A 295 28.97 -8.37 3.42
CA GLN A 295 28.57 -7.17 4.17
C GLN A 295 27.16 -7.27 4.78
N LYS A 296 26.92 -8.26 5.65
CA LYS A 296 25.60 -8.50 6.28
C LYS A 296 25.05 -7.26 7.00
N PHE A 297 25.87 -6.59 7.81
CA PHE A 297 25.42 -5.43 8.58
C PHE A 297 25.00 -4.25 7.69
N ILE A 298 25.78 -3.96 6.64
CA ILE A 298 25.51 -2.84 5.73
C ILE A 298 24.23 -3.11 4.93
N ILE A 299 24.02 -4.34 4.44
CA ILE A 299 22.79 -4.70 3.73
C ILE A 299 21.57 -4.52 4.64
N GLY A 300 21.63 -5.00 5.89
CA GLY A 300 20.54 -4.81 6.85
C GLY A 300 20.24 -3.34 7.12
N ALA A 301 21.28 -2.51 7.30
CA ALA A 301 21.13 -1.07 7.54
C ALA A 301 20.53 -0.34 6.32
N VAL A 302 20.94 -0.70 5.11
CA VAL A 302 20.40 -0.11 3.87
C VAL A 302 18.95 -0.54 3.64
N CYS A 303 18.60 -1.79 3.93
CA CYS A 303 17.20 -2.25 3.91
C CYS A 303 16.34 -1.49 4.93
N ALA A 304 16.88 -1.22 6.13
CA ALA A 304 16.20 -0.40 7.14
C ALA A 304 15.98 1.03 6.65
N TRP A 305 17.00 1.66 6.05
CA TRP A 305 16.92 3.01 5.48
C TRP A 305 15.90 3.09 4.34
N PHE A 306 15.99 2.16 3.38
CA PHE A 306 15.09 2.10 2.24
C PHE A 306 13.64 1.84 2.69
N GLY A 307 13.44 0.98 3.68
CA GLY A 307 12.14 0.76 4.31
C GLY A 307 11.60 2.02 5.00
N LEU A 308 12.43 2.68 5.83
CA LEU A 308 12.05 3.85 6.62
C LEU A 308 11.54 5.00 5.75
N PHE A 309 12.20 5.29 4.63
CA PHE A 309 11.80 6.37 3.72
C PHE A 309 10.80 5.88 2.65
N GLY A 310 10.93 4.63 2.18
CA GLY A 310 10.06 4.07 1.14
C GLY A 310 8.62 3.84 1.60
N TYR A 311 8.40 3.11 2.70
CA TYR A 311 7.04 2.83 3.21
C TYR A 311 6.37 4.09 3.77
N SER A 312 7.16 5.00 4.36
CA SER A 312 6.64 6.21 4.98
C SER A 312 6.10 7.22 3.97
N VAL A 313 6.58 7.19 2.73
CA VAL A 313 6.08 8.07 1.67
C VAL A 313 4.68 7.67 1.21
N TYR A 314 4.29 6.40 1.38
CA TYR A 314 3.02 5.88 0.89
C TYR A 314 1.80 6.68 1.41
N PRO A 315 1.54 6.74 2.71
CA PRO A 315 0.36 7.45 3.23
C PRO A 315 0.45 8.98 3.06
N VAL A 316 1.63 9.59 3.13
CA VAL A 316 1.80 11.04 2.87
C VAL A 316 1.41 11.38 1.44
N ALA A 317 1.87 10.58 0.47
CA ALA A 317 1.59 10.81 -0.94
C ALA A 317 0.10 10.61 -1.27
N MET A 318 -0.59 9.72 -0.54
CA MET A 318 -2.03 9.55 -0.69
C MET A 318 -2.80 10.79 -0.22
N GLU A 319 -2.44 11.38 0.93
CA GLU A 319 -2.99 12.66 1.37
C GLU A 319 -2.69 13.79 0.37
N LEU A 320 -1.45 13.85 -0.14
CA LEU A 320 -1.06 14.82 -1.16
C LEU A 320 -1.86 14.64 -2.47
N GLY A 321 -2.15 13.40 -2.84
CA GLY A 321 -3.02 13.06 -3.97
C GLY A 321 -4.41 13.62 -3.78
N VAL A 322 -5.01 13.41 -2.62
CA VAL A 322 -6.32 13.96 -2.28
C VAL A 322 -6.30 15.50 -2.32
N GLU A 323 -5.29 16.13 -1.72
CA GLU A 323 -5.11 17.59 -1.67
C GLU A 323 -5.03 18.24 -3.05
N CYS A 324 -4.26 17.67 -3.98
CA CYS A 324 -4.11 18.22 -5.34
C CYS A 324 -5.29 17.90 -6.27
N SER A 325 -6.10 16.90 -5.91
CA SER A 325 -7.25 16.44 -6.68
C SER A 325 -8.58 17.10 -6.34
N TYR A 326 -8.64 17.96 -5.31
CA TYR A 326 -9.88 18.62 -4.91
C TYR A 326 -10.56 19.35 -6.09
N PRO A 327 -11.89 19.20 -6.29
CA PRO A 327 -12.91 18.61 -5.41
C PRO A 327 -13.27 17.13 -5.69
N VAL A 328 -12.35 16.33 -6.23
CA VAL A 328 -12.62 14.90 -6.54
C VAL A 328 -12.70 14.05 -5.27
N GLY A 329 -13.55 13.02 -5.29
CA GLY A 329 -13.64 11.99 -4.26
C GLY A 329 -12.27 11.42 -3.86
N GLU A 330 -12.05 11.32 -2.54
CA GLU A 330 -10.75 10.97 -1.97
C GLU A 330 -10.35 9.52 -2.28
N ALA A 331 -11.33 8.62 -2.30
CA ALA A 331 -11.12 7.25 -2.71
C ALA A 331 -10.73 7.18 -4.19
N THR A 332 -11.32 8.01 -5.04
CA THR A 332 -11.01 8.07 -6.48
C THR A 332 -9.58 8.51 -6.76
N SER A 333 -9.12 9.56 -6.08
CA SER A 333 -7.72 9.99 -6.15
C SER A 333 -6.75 8.89 -5.66
N SER A 334 -7.00 8.38 -4.46
CA SER A 334 -6.19 7.32 -3.84
C SER A 334 -6.14 6.02 -4.67
N GLY A 335 -7.30 5.59 -5.18
CA GLY A 335 -7.46 4.34 -5.90
C GLY A 335 -6.75 4.33 -7.25
N LEU A 336 -6.83 5.41 -8.01
CA LEU A 336 -6.12 5.53 -9.29
C LEU A 336 -4.60 5.51 -9.11
N ILE A 337 -4.08 6.19 -8.08
CA ILE A 337 -2.67 6.13 -7.70
C ILE A 337 -2.24 4.69 -7.42
N PHE A 338 -3.01 3.96 -6.62
CA PHE A 338 -2.72 2.56 -6.32
C PHE A 338 -2.72 1.66 -7.57
N VAL A 339 -3.72 1.80 -8.44
CA VAL A 339 -3.81 1.06 -9.71
C VAL A 339 -2.61 1.36 -10.60
N SER A 340 -2.22 2.62 -10.74
CA SER A 340 -1.01 3.03 -11.47
C SER A 340 0.23 2.32 -10.93
N GLY A 341 0.42 2.30 -9.60
CA GLY A 341 1.57 1.61 -9.00
C GLY A 341 1.57 0.10 -9.19
N GLN A 342 0.40 -0.57 -9.13
CA GLN A 342 0.31 -2.01 -9.41
C GLN A 342 0.64 -2.35 -10.87
N ILE A 343 0.16 -1.54 -11.83
CA ILE A 343 0.50 -1.71 -13.25
C ILE A 343 2.01 -1.54 -13.46
N GLN A 344 2.59 -0.49 -12.88
CA GLN A 344 4.03 -0.24 -12.99
C GLN A 344 4.86 -1.31 -12.27
N ALA A 345 4.40 -1.82 -11.11
CA ALA A 345 5.02 -2.94 -10.41
C ALA A 345 5.09 -4.19 -11.30
N ALA A 346 3.99 -4.54 -11.97
CA ALA A 346 3.95 -5.69 -12.87
C ALA A 346 4.92 -5.51 -14.06
N LEU A 347 4.95 -4.33 -14.68
CA LEU A 347 5.87 -4.01 -15.77
C LEU A 347 7.34 -4.09 -15.31
N TYR A 348 7.65 -3.54 -14.14
CA TYR A 348 9.00 -3.56 -13.59
C TYR A 348 9.42 -4.98 -13.20
N LEU A 349 8.56 -5.77 -12.56
CA LEU A 349 8.85 -7.18 -12.26
C LEU A 349 9.19 -7.97 -13.52
N LEU A 350 8.39 -7.84 -14.59
CA LEU A 350 8.65 -8.51 -15.86
C LEU A 350 9.96 -8.04 -16.50
N LEU A 351 10.22 -6.72 -16.49
CA LEU A 351 11.46 -6.15 -17.03
C LEU A 351 12.69 -6.65 -16.26
N LEU A 352 12.65 -6.63 -14.93
CA LEU A 352 13.75 -7.03 -14.07
C LEU A 352 14.05 -8.53 -14.20
N GLN A 353 13.01 -9.37 -14.30
CA GLN A 353 13.17 -10.80 -14.56
C GLN A 353 13.74 -11.06 -15.96
N ALA A 354 13.29 -10.33 -16.99
CA ALA A 354 13.82 -10.47 -18.35
C ALA A 354 15.29 -10.03 -18.48
N LEU A 355 15.73 -9.09 -17.63
CA LEU A 355 17.11 -8.63 -17.58
C LEU A 355 18.03 -9.53 -16.75
N ALA A 356 17.47 -10.45 -15.96
CA ALA A 356 18.24 -11.40 -15.18
C ALA A 356 18.89 -12.42 -16.13
N LYS A 357 20.23 -12.49 -16.13
CA LYS A 357 20.99 -13.36 -17.05
C LYS A 357 21.40 -14.67 -16.38
N PRO A 358 21.30 -15.84 -17.03
CA PRO A 358 21.85 -17.07 -16.49
C PRO A 358 23.37 -16.95 -16.24
N MET A 359 23.83 -17.40 -15.07
CA MET A 359 25.23 -17.53 -14.70
C MET A 359 25.66 -18.98 -14.77
N VAL A 360 26.85 -19.19 -15.32
CA VAL A 360 27.56 -20.48 -15.27
C VAL A 360 28.26 -20.55 -13.92
N GLU A 361 27.88 -21.55 -13.12
CA GLU A 361 28.49 -22.01 -11.85
C GLU A 361 29.06 -20.92 -10.92
N SER A 362 28.26 -20.54 -9.92
CA SER A 362 28.75 -19.79 -8.76
C SER A 362 28.85 -20.73 -7.54
N PRO A 363 30.05 -21.04 -7.03
CA PRO A 363 30.24 -21.96 -5.89
C PRO A 363 29.69 -21.42 -4.54
N LEU A 364 29.15 -20.20 -4.52
CA LEU A 364 28.65 -19.49 -3.34
C LEU A 364 27.12 -19.32 -3.32
N SER A 365 26.37 -19.72 -4.34
CA SER A 365 24.92 -19.52 -4.37
C SER A 365 24.21 -20.53 -3.48
N VAL A 366 23.41 -20.04 -2.52
CA VAL A 366 22.59 -20.88 -1.60
C VAL A 366 21.17 -21.09 -2.15
N CYS A 367 20.92 -20.71 -3.41
CA CYS A 367 19.58 -20.80 -4.00
C CYS A 367 19.13 -22.23 -4.10
N ALA A 368 17.88 -22.45 -3.69
CA ALA A 368 17.27 -23.76 -3.66
C ALA A 368 17.54 -24.45 -4.99
N THR A 369 18.16 -25.62 -4.92
CA THR A 369 18.48 -26.51 -6.03
C THR A 369 17.19 -26.98 -6.71
N GLY A 370 16.58 -26.09 -7.48
CA GLY A 370 15.61 -26.37 -8.53
C GLY A 370 16.26 -26.08 -9.88
N THR A 371 15.76 -26.69 -10.93
CA THR A 371 16.27 -26.72 -12.32
C THR A 371 16.50 -25.36 -13.02
N ASP A 372 16.42 -24.24 -12.32
CA ASP A 372 16.62 -22.90 -12.87
C ASP A 372 18.07 -22.44 -12.63
N ALA A 373 18.76 -22.08 -13.71
CA ALA A 373 20.14 -21.60 -13.68
C ALA A 373 20.30 -20.40 -12.74
N ASN A 374 21.42 -20.32 -12.01
CA ASN A 374 21.73 -19.17 -11.14
C ASN A 374 21.64 -17.86 -11.93
N LEU A 375 20.66 -16.99 -11.67
CA LEU A 375 20.50 -15.74 -12.41
C LEU A 375 21.34 -14.60 -11.82
N SER A 376 22.04 -13.84 -12.66
CA SER A 376 22.74 -12.62 -12.27
C SER A 376 21.74 -11.47 -12.09
N TRP A 377 21.62 -10.98 -10.86
CA TRP A 377 20.74 -9.86 -10.50
C TRP A 377 21.42 -8.48 -10.56
N THR A 378 22.69 -8.41 -10.97
CA THR A 378 23.47 -7.16 -10.99
C THR A 378 22.82 -6.08 -11.87
N VAL A 379 22.47 -6.42 -13.12
CA VAL A 379 21.85 -5.49 -14.07
C VAL A 379 20.42 -5.12 -13.63
N PRO A 380 19.54 -6.08 -13.26
CA PRO A 380 18.23 -5.76 -12.71
C PRO A 380 18.27 -4.76 -11.56
N VAL A 381 19.11 -4.97 -10.55
CA VAL A 381 19.12 -4.12 -9.36
C VAL A 381 19.61 -2.69 -9.69
N LEU A 382 20.57 -2.54 -10.61
CA LEU A 382 20.98 -1.22 -11.11
C LEU A 382 19.88 -0.53 -11.90
N VAL A 383 19.14 -1.26 -12.75
CA VAL A 383 17.99 -0.71 -13.49
C VAL A 383 16.89 -0.28 -12.54
N MET A 384 16.62 -1.06 -11.49
CA MET A 384 15.66 -0.71 -10.43
C MET A 384 16.03 0.62 -9.75
N ALA A 385 17.30 0.80 -9.37
CA ALA A 385 17.79 2.06 -8.80
C ALA A 385 17.71 3.23 -9.79
N GLY A 386 17.99 2.98 -11.07
CA GLY A 386 17.85 3.95 -12.15
C GLY A 386 16.40 4.41 -12.33
N LEU A 387 15.44 3.47 -12.35
CA LEU A 387 14.00 3.78 -12.43
C LEU A 387 13.53 4.59 -11.22
N CYS A 388 13.95 4.21 -10.01
CA CYS A 388 13.63 4.93 -8.78
C CYS A 388 14.14 6.38 -8.81
N THR A 389 15.39 6.56 -9.26
CA THR A 389 16.03 7.87 -9.36
C THR A 389 15.38 8.73 -10.43
N LEU A 390 15.08 8.16 -11.60
CA LEU A 390 14.39 8.85 -12.69
C LEU A 390 12.99 9.31 -12.25
N GLY A 391 12.20 8.42 -11.65
CA GLY A 391 10.87 8.78 -11.10
C GLY A 391 10.95 9.89 -10.05
N THR A 392 11.98 9.86 -9.21
CA THR A 392 12.22 10.91 -8.19
C THR A 392 12.61 12.24 -8.81
N CYS A 393 13.55 12.25 -9.76
CA CYS A 393 13.96 13.47 -10.48
C CYS A 393 12.77 14.09 -11.24
N CYS A 394 11.97 13.27 -11.91
CA CYS A 394 10.75 13.72 -12.57
C CYS A 394 9.75 14.33 -11.57
N PHE A 395 9.57 13.70 -10.41
CA PHE A 395 8.69 14.24 -9.37
C PHE A 395 9.21 15.59 -8.85
N VAL A 396 10.48 15.67 -8.46
CA VAL A 396 11.06 16.90 -7.91
C VAL A 396 11.01 18.06 -8.92
N GLY A 397 11.34 17.77 -10.19
CA GLY A 397 11.42 18.76 -11.25
C GLY A 397 10.07 19.20 -11.83
N PHE A 398 9.12 18.30 -12.01
CA PHE A 398 7.84 18.61 -12.66
C PHE A 398 6.67 18.80 -11.69
N PHE A 399 6.74 18.27 -10.47
CA PHE A 399 5.63 18.39 -9.52
C PHE A 399 5.60 19.79 -8.89
N HIS A 400 4.68 20.61 -9.39
CA HIS A 400 4.30 21.90 -8.83
C HIS A 400 2.80 21.85 -8.57
N THR A 401 2.40 22.08 -7.32
CA THR A 401 0.99 22.04 -6.93
C THR A 401 0.69 23.18 -5.96
N ASP A 402 -0.42 23.85 -6.20
CA ASP A 402 -1.02 24.77 -5.22
C ASP A 402 -1.91 23.94 -4.28
N TYR A 403 -1.86 24.24 -2.98
CA TYR A 403 -2.66 23.56 -1.96
C TYR A 403 -4.15 23.97 -2.06
N ARG A 404 -4.90 23.29 -2.94
CA ARG A 404 -6.28 23.67 -3.30
C ARG A 404 -7.29 23.42 -2.18
N ARG A 405 -7.19 22.31 -1.45
CA ARG A 405 -8.15 21.95 -0.40
C ARG A 405 -7.89 22.72 0.89
N LEU A 406 -6.64 22.84 1.32
CA LEU A 406 -6.24 23.71 2.45
C LEU A 406 -6.71 25.15 2.22
N SER A 407 -6.60 25.67 0.98
CA SER A 407 -7.11 27.00 0.64
C SER A 407 -8.64 27.08 0.73
N ALA A 408 -9.36 26.05 0.26
CA ALA A 408 -10.81 25.99 0.35
C ALA A 408 -11.31 25.90 1.82
N GLU A 409 -10.64 25.10 2.66
CA GLU A 409 -10.95 24.95 4.09
C GLU A 409 -10.63 26.24 4.88
N ALA A 410 -9.58 26.98 4.51
CA ALA A 410 -9.27 28.29 5.06
C ALA A 410 -10.35 29.33 4.73
N THR A 411 -10.85 29.36 3.49
CA THR A 411 -11.94 30.27 3.09
C THR A 411 -13.29 29.92 3.72
N ALA A 412 -13.53 28.66 4.07
CA ALA A 412 -14.75 28.20 4.73
C ALA A 412 -14.76 28.42 6.25
N SER A 413 -13.65 28.90 6.84
CA SER A 413 -13.48 29.11 8.28
C SER A 413 -13.23 30.60 8.59
N PRO A 414 -14.26 31.50 8.53
CA PRO A 414 -14.04 32.95 8.72
C PRO A 414 -13.52 33.34 10.10
N ASN A 415 -13.68 32.48 11.13
CA ASN A 415 -13.46 32.86 12.53
C ASN A 415 -12.07 32.55 13.11
N ARG A 416 -11.06 32.20 12.30
CA ARG A 416 -9.69 31.99 12.81
C ARG A 416 -8.71 33.14 12.54
N VAL A 417 -9.11 34.16 11.78
CA VAL A 417 -8.19 35.23 11.35
C VAL A 417 -8.23 36.48 12.25
N THR A 418 -9.19 36.63 13.17
CA THR A 418 -9.33 37.86 13.97
C THR A 418 -8.50 37.95 15.25
N ASP A 419 -7.76 36.92 15.67
CA ASP A 419 -7.07 36.96 16.98
C ASP A 419 -5.53 37.11 16.93
N GLN A 420 -4.93 37.39 15.77
CA GLN A 420 -3.47 37.61 15.69
C GLN A 420 -3.00 38.88 14.97
N SER A 421 -3.89 39.80 14.61
CA SER A 421 -3.46 41.10 14.10
C SER A 421 -4.46 42.20 14.44
N THR A 422 -4.28 42.85 15.59
CA THR A 422 -4.59 44.28 15.83
C THR A 422 -4.19 44.64 17.27
N GLY A 423 -2.90 44.49 17.59
CA GLY A 423 -2.25 45.36 18.56
C GLY A 423 -1.66 46.53 17.78
N GLY A 424 -2.42 47.61 17.62
CA GLY A 424 -1.97 48.77 16.86
C GLY A 424 -3.10 49.75 16.58
N ASP A 425 -3.08 50.82 17.36
CA ASP A 425 -3.88 52.05 17.29
C ASP A 425 -4.32 52.47 15.88
N THR A 426 -5.59 52.84 15.72
CA THR A 426 -6.01 54.19 15.27
C THR A 426 -7.54 54.31 15.22
N TRP A 427 -8.06 55.18 16.08
CA TRP A 427 -9.36 55.80 15.94
C TRP A 427 -9.30 56.84 14.81
N ALA A 428 -10.22 56.79 13.84
CA ALA A 428 -10.93 57.96 13.29
C ALA A 428 -11.71 57.64 12.01
N ASN A 429 -13.02 57.89 12.08
CA ASN A 429 -13.88 58.45 11.03
C ASN A 429 -14.10 57.67 9.72
N MET A 430 -15.32 57.13 9.53
CA MET A 430 -16.22 57.59 8.45
C MET A 430 -17.64 57.02 8.58
N VAL A 431 -18.61 57.92 8.50
CA VAL A 431 -20.08 57.78 8.52
C VAL A 431 -20.58 57.24 7.17
N PRO A 432 -21.68 56.46 7.09
CA PRO A 432 -22.17 55.86 5.84
C PRO A 432 -23.09 56.80 5.04
N PRO A 433 -23.20 56.68 3.70
CA PRO A 433 -24.33 57.25 2.97
C PRO A 433 -25.45 56.23 2.80
N GLN A 434 -26.67 56.70 3.08
CA GLN A 434 -27.95 56.03 2.84
C GLN A 434 -28.23 55.93 1.33
N CYS A 435 -28.76 54.78 0.89
CA CYS A 435 -29.41 54.64 -0.40
C CYS A 435 -30.82 55.25 -0.36
N ASN A 436 -31.13 56.10 -1.35
CA ASN A 436 -32.48 56.34 -1.84
C ASN A 436 -32.68 55.50 -3.12
#